data_AF-A0A1I3LNF1-F1
#
_entry.id   AF-A0A1I3LNF1-F1
#
_cell.length_a   1.000
_cell.length_b   1.000
_cell.length_c   1.000
_cell.angle_alpha   90.00
_cell.angle_beta   90.00
_cell.angle_gamma   90.00
#
_symmetry.space_group_name_H-M   'P 1'
#
loop_
_entity.id
_entity.type
_entity.pdbx_description
1 polymer ?
#
loop_
_entity_poly.entity_id
_entity_poly.type
_entity_poly.pdbx_seq_one_letter_code
_entity_poly.pdbx_strand_id
1 'polypeptide(L)'
;MTDLQIETEYDAYYPGNEMVVTALWEFDQPPDSLELRLVWNTSGKGDRDLSVVQTVRIETAKSSGREQVTMKLPWGPYSFSGKLISLIWALELIAFPSEASIRKEIVIGPNASEVLIGAAKEA
;
A
#
# COMPACT_ATOMS: atom_id res chain seq x y z
N MET A 1 6.74 16.04 -17.26
CA MET A 1 6.40 15.91 -15.85
C MET A 1 6.15 14.44 -15.55
N THR A 2 6.66 13.96 -14.41
CA THR A 2 6.33 12.63 -13.90
C THR A 2 5.37 12.80 -12.74
N ASP A 3 4.19 12.21 -12.84
CA ASP A 3 3.18 12.17 -11.80
C ASP A 3 2.62 10.75 -11.65
N LEU A 4 2.50 10.30 -10.41
CA LEU A 4 2.05 8.96 -10.04
C LEU A 4 1.06 9.09 -8.90
N GLN A 5 -0.10 8.44 -9.03
CA GLN A 5 -1.16 8.50 -8.02
C GLN A 5 -1.75 7.12 -7.78
N ILE A 6 -2.14 6.89 -6.53
CA ILE A 6 -2.89 5.71 -6.09
C ILE A 6 -4.19 6.21 -5.48
N GLU A 7 -5.32 5.80 -6.03
CA GLU A 7 -6.64 6.04 -5.46
C GLU A 7 -7.23 4.74 -4.92
N THR A 8 -7.86 4.84 -3.76
CA THR A 8 -8.64 3.76 -3.15
C THR A 8 -9.95 4.35 -2.66
N GLU A 9 -10.99 3.51 -2.54
CA GLU A 9 -12.29 3.97 -2.03
C GLU A 9 -12.25 4.35 -0.54
N TYR A 10 -11.43 3.64 0.23
CA TYR A 10 -11.23 3.84 1.66
C TYR A 10 -9.73 3.87 1.98
N ASP A 11 -9.40 4.40 3.15
CA ASP A 11 -8.04 4.30 3.70
C ASP A 11 -7.91 3.15 4.72
N ALA A 12 -9.02 2.48 5.06
CA ALA A 12 -9.05 1.40 6.02
C ALA A 12 -9.98 0.26 5.60
N TYR A 13 -9.56 -0.97 5.85
CA TYR A 13 -10.20 -2.17 5.34
C TYR A 13 -10.24 -3.31 6.37
N TYR A 14 -11.25 -4.16 6.23
CA TYR A 14 -11.31 -5.43 6.95
C TYR A 14 -10.29 -6.42 6.36
N PRO A 15 -9.65 -7.25 7.20
CA PRO A 15 -8.79 -8.33 6.73
C PRO A 15 -9.59 -9.34 5.89
N GLY A 16 -8.97 -9.93 4.87
CA GLY A 16 -9.62 -10.90 3.99
C GLY A 16 -10.51 -10.31 2.90
N ASN A 17 -10.84 -9.01 2.95
CA ASN A 17 -11.64 -8.35 1.93
C ASN A 17 -10.87 -8.17 0.61
N GLU A 18 -11.62 -7.88 -0.45
CA GLU A 18 -11.06 -7.35 -1.69
C GLU A 18 -11.03 -5.82 -1.65
N MET A 19 -10.00 -5.25 -2.26
CA MET A 19 -9.82 -3.81 -2.39
C MET A 19 -9.60 -3.49 -3.87
N VAL A 20 -10.37 -2.53 -4.39
CA VAL A 20 -10.14 -1.96 -5.71
C VAL A 20 -9.17 -0.80 -5.57
N VAL A 21 -8.06 -0.86 -6.30
CA VAL A 21 -7.04 0.17 -6.37
C VAL A 21 -7.02 0.74 -7.78
N THR A 22 -7.01 2.05 -7.90
CA THR A 22 -6.71 2.71 -9.16
C THR A 22 -5.28 3.22 -9.16
N ALA A 23 -4.48 2.76 -10.11
CA ALA A 23 -3.19 3.38 -10.45
C ALA A 23 -3.40 4.42 -11.55
N LEU A 24 -2.90 5.63 -11.36
CA LEU A 24 -2.84 6.68 -12.37
C LEU A 24 -1.40 7.10 -12.60
N TRP A 25 -1.08 7.43 -13.85
CA TRP A 25 0.26 7.86 -14.21
C TRP A 25 0.26 8.90 -15.32
N GLU A 26 1.30 9.73 -15.30
CA GLU A 26 1.70 10.64 -16.35
C GLU A 26 3.23 10.76 -16.37
N PHE A 27 3.85 10.58 -17.54
CA PHE A 27 5.30 10.64 -17.74
C PHE A 27 5.64 11.41 -19.02
N ASP A 28 6.84 11.99 -19.09
CA ASP A 28 7.37 12.56 -20.33
C ASP A 28 7.64 11.50 -21.41
N GLN A 29 8.04 10.31 -20.99
CA GLN A 29 8.25 9.13 -21.84
C GLN A 29 7.50 7.95 -21.25
N PRO A 30 6.89 7.08 -22.08
CA PRO A 30 6.15 5.93 -21.57
C PRO A 30 7.06 5.03 -20.73
N PRO A 31 6.61 4.60 -19.53
CA PRO A 31 7.31 3.56 -18.79
C PRO A 31 7.15 2.22 -19.54
N ASP A 32 8.09 1.30 -19.33
CA ASP A 32 7.99 -0.06 -19.87
C ASP A 32 6.90 -0.85 -19.15
N SER A 33 6.73 -0.59 -17.85
CA SER A 33 5.71 -1.21 -17.01
C SER A 33 5.54 -0.46 -15.70
N LEU A 34 4.41 -0.69 -15.04
CA LEU A 34 4.19 -0.31 -13.65
C LEU A 34 4.02 -1.56 -12.80
N GLU A 35 4.42 -1.50 -11.54
CA GLU A 35 4.09 -2.51 -10.54
C GLU A 35 3.33 -1.86 -9.40
N LEU A 36 2.12 -2.36 -9.15
CA LEU A 36 1.36 -2.07 -7.95
C LEU A 36 1.62 -3.17 -6.92
N ARG A 37 2.14 -2.80 -5.76
CA ARG A 37 2.53 -3.72 -4.69
C ARG A 37 1.73 -3.44 -3.43
N LEU A 38 1.26 -4.50 -2.77
CA LEU A 38 0.77 -4.46 -1.40
C LEU A 38 1.91 -4.89 -0.49
N VAL A 39 2.32 -4.00 0.41
CA VAL A 39 3.47 -4.20 1.28
C VAL A 39 3.12 -3.92 2.73
N TRP A 40 3.89 -4.50 3.65
CA TRP A 40 3.93 -4.02 5.02
C TRP A 40 5.38 -3.85 5.48
N ASN A 41 5.56 -2.97 6.45
CA ASN A 41 6.80 -2.88 7.20
C ASN A 41 6.55 -2.62 8.67
N THR A 42 7.51 -3.02 9.50
CA THR A 42 7.55 -2.56 10.89
C THR A 42 8.27 -1.21 10.98
N SER A 43 7.99 -0.46 12.04
CA SER A 43 8.74 0.74 12.42
C SER A 43 8.83 0.82 13.95
N GLY A 44 9.85 1.51 14.48
CA GLY A 44 10.03 1.68 15.93
C GLY A 44 11.45 1.38 16.40
N LYS A 45 11.57 0.86 17.63
CA LYS A 45 12.86 0.59 18.29
C LYS A 45 13.52 -0.74 17.88
N GLY A 46 12.83 -1.59 17.13
CA GLY A 46 13.35 -2.86 16.60
C GLY A 46 13.91 -2.73 15.19
N ASP A 47 14.29 -3.87 14.62
CA ASP A 47 14.69 -3.96 13.22
C ASP A 47 13.49 -3.68 12.30
N ARG A 48 13.76 -3.03 11.17
CA ARG A 48 12.75 -2.79 10.14
C ARG A 48 12.59 -4.05 9.30
N ASP A 49 11.48 -4.74 9.52
CA ASP A 49 11.01 -5.80 8.63
C ASP A 49 10.24 -5.18 7.48
N LEU A 50 10.36 -5.75 6.29
CA LEU A 50 9.59 -5.39 5.11
C LEU A 50 9.18 -6.66 4.37
N SER A 51 7.93 -6.69 3.91
CA SER A 51 7.41 -7.77 3.09
C SER A 51 6.55 -7.22 1.96
N VAL A 52 6.78 -7.75 0.77
CA VAL A 52 5.85 -7.63 -0.36
C VAL A 52 4.91 -8.81 -0.31
N VAL A 53 3.60 -8.55 -0.20
CA VAL A 53 2.58 -9.59 -0.03
C VAL A 53 1.91 -9.91 -1.34
N GLN A 54 1.72 -8.89 -2.18
CA GLN A 54 1.17 -9.06 -3.51
C GLN A 54 1.81 -8.08 -4.47
N THR A 55 2.00 -8.49 -5.72
CA THR A 55 2.47 -7.65 -6.81
C THR A 55 1.58 -7.86 -8.01
N VAL A 56 1.10 -6.78 -8.59
CA VAL A 56 0.36 -6.77 -9.85
C VAL A 56 1.14 -5.92 -10.83
N ARG A 57 1.56 -6.54 -11.93
CA ARG A 57 2.25 -5.87 -13.03
C ARG A 57 1.20 -5.31 -14.00
N ILE A 58 1.36 -4.05 -14.36
CA ILE A 58 0.53 -3.34 -15.33
C ILE A 58 1.41 -3.09 -16.56
N GLU A 59 1.10 -3.79 -17.65
CA GLU A 59 1.74 -3.57 -18.94
C GLU A 59 1.14 -2.33 -19.59
N THR A 60 1.98 -1.36 -19.95
CA THR A 60 1.53 -0.14 -20.64
C THR A 60 2.61 0.36 -21.59
N ALA A 61 2.19 0.90 -22.73
CA ALA A 61 3.07 1.63 -23.65
C ALA A 61 2.69 3.13 -23.73
N LYS A 62 1.79 3.58 -22.84
CA LYS A 62 1.26 4.94 -22.83
C LYS A 62 1.97 5.76 -21.76
N SER A 63 2.32 7.00 -22.12
CA SER A 63 2.89 7.98 -21.20
C SER A 63 1.93 8.42 -20.11
N SER A 64 0.62 8.33 -20.34
CA SER A 64 -0.39 8.54 -19.31
C SER A 64 -1.52 7.52 -19.36
N GLY A 65 -2.16 7.29 -18.23
CA GLY A 65 -3.27 6.37 -18.14
C GLY A 65 -3.80 6.13 -16.73
N ARG A 66 -4.80 5.26 -16.67
CA ARG A 66 -5.48 4.79 -15.47
C ARG A 66 -5.73 3.30 -15.61
N GLU A 67 -5.41 2.53 -14.59
CA GLU A 67 -5.71 1.09 -14.51
C GLU A 67 -6.35 0.76 -13.16
N GLN A 68 -7.42 -0.02 -13.17
CA GLN A 68 -8.08 -0.51 -11.95
C GLN A 68 -7.69 -1.96 -11.69
N VAL A 69 -7.20 -2.22 -10.49
CA VAL A 69 -6.72 -3.53 -10.05
C VAL A 69 -7.46 -3.94 -8.79
N THR A 70 -7.99 -5.16 -8.76
CA THR A 70 -8.54 -5.75 -7.54
C THR A 70 -7.47 -6.56 -6.81
N MET A 71 -7.20 -6.22 -5.56
CA MET A 71 -6.23 -6.91 -4.69
C MET A 71 -6.96 -7.62 -3.55
N LYS A 72 -6.43 -8.77 -3.12
CA LYS A 72 -6.97 -9.52 -1.98
C LYS A 72 -6.18 -9.18 -0.73
N LEU A 73 -6.85 -8.60 0.26
CA LEU A 73 -6.21 -8.26 1.51
C LEU A 73 -6.01 -9.54 2.35
N PRO A 74 -4.83 -9.72 2.96
CA PRO A 74 -4.59 -10.88 3.79
C PRO A 74 -5.39 -10.79 5.10
N TRP A 75 -5.57 -11.93 5.75
CA TRP A 75 -6.14 -11.97 7.10
C TRP A 75 -5.21 -11.39 8.17
N GLY A 76 -3.94 -11.20 7.86
CA GLY A 76 -2.99 -10.56 8.75
C GLY A 76 -1.59 -10.44 8.14
N PRO A 77 -0.66 -9.78 8.85
CA PRO A 77 -0.87 -9.13 10.15
C PRO A 77 -1.77 -7.88 10.08
N TYR A 78 -2.30 -7.42 11.22
CA TYR A 78 -3.05 -6.17 11.28
C TYR A 78 -2.12 -4.96 11.35
N SER A 79 -2.56 -3.83 10.81
CA SER A 79 -2.03 -2.52 11.17
C SER A 79 -2.15 -2.34 12.68
N PHE A 80 -1.05 -1.99 13.31
CA PHE A 80 -1.06 -1.66 14.73
C PHE A 80 -0.04 -0.58 15.05
N SER A 81 -0.32 0.16 16.11
CA SER A 81 0.62 1.10 16.70
C SER A 81 0.77 0.86 18.19
N GLY A 82 2.02 0.78 18.62
CA GLY A 82 2.40 0.66 20.02
C GLY A 82 3.61 1.52 20.34
N LYS A 83 3.93 1.65 21.63
CA LYS A 83 5.04 2.50 22.09
C LYS A 83 6.42 2.12 21.52
N LEU A 84 6.63 0.84 21.20
CA LEU A 84 7.93 0.30 20.79
C LEU A 84 7.99 -0.08 19.31
N ILE A 85 6.85 -0.49 18.75
CA ILE A 85 6.75 -1.04 17.40
C ILE A 85 5.36 -0.74 16.83
N SER A 86 5.34 -0.45 15.53
CA SER A 86 4.14 -0.38 14.70
C SER A 86 4.30 -1.29 13.49
N LEU A 87 3.19 -1.74 12.92
CA LEU A 87 3.14 -2.38 11.61
C LEU A 87 2.26 -1.55 10.68
N ILE A 88 2.85 -1.14 9.57
CA ILE A 88 2.25 -0.21 8.61
C ILE A 88 2.05 -0.96 7.30
N TRP A 89 0.81 -0.94 6.80
CA TRP A 89 0.47 -1.41 5.47
C TRP A 89 0.52 -0.26 4.47
N ALA A 90 0.93 -0.55 3.24
CA ALA A 90 0.93 0.42 2.17
C ALA A 90 0.73 -0.23 0.79
N LEU A 91 0.25 0.60 -0.12
CA LEU A 91 0.32 0.39 -1.55
C LEU A 91 1.51 1.17 -2.11
N GLU A 92 2.31 0.52 -2.94
CA GLU A 92 3.41 1.14 -3.67
C GLU A 92 3.17 0.98 -5.17
N LEU A 93 3.25 2.07 -5.92
CA LEU A 93 3.19 2.07 -7.38
C LEU A 93 4.55 2.49 -7.88
N ILE A 94 5.21 1.62 -8.64
CA ILE A 94 6.59 1.78 -9.08
C ILE A 94 6.63 1.68 -10.61
N ALA A 95 7.31 2.60 -11.26
CA ALA A 95 7.52 2.59 -12.71
C ALA A 95 8.90 2.06 -13.07
N PHE A 96 8.96 1.28 -14.14
CA PHE A 96 10.21 0.76 -14.69
C PHE A 96 10.45 1.31 -16.10
N PRO A 97 11.71 1.62 -16.46
CA PRO A 97 12.93 1.41 -15.67
C PRO A 97 13.31 2.61 -14.78
N SER A 98 12.52 3.69 -14.75
CA SER A 98 12.88 4.93 -14.05
C SER A 98 12.93 4.79 -12.53
N GLU A 99 12.32 3.76 -11.96
CA GLU A 99 12.12 3.53 -10.52
C GLU A 99 11.38 4.67 -9.81
N ALA A 100 10.71 5.56 -10.56
CA ALA A 100 9.83 6.55 -9.99
C ALA A 100 8.70 5.83 -9.24
N SER A 101 8.42 6.24 -8.01
CA SER A 101 7.45 5.55 -7.16
C SER A 101 6.66 6.49 -6.27
N ILE A 102 5.42 6.10 -5.99
CA ILE A 102 4.58 6.71 -4.96
C ILE A 102 4.13 5.64 -3.97
N ARG A 103 3.87 6.07 -2.74
CA ARG A 103 3.39 5.20 -1.66
C ARG A 103 2.15 5.80 -1.02
N LYS A 104 1.13 4.98 -0.82
CA LYS A 104 -0.09 5.33 -0.07
C LYS A 104 -0.27 4.35 1.07
N GLU A 105 -0.25 4.85 2.30
CA GLU A 105 -0.54 4.03 3.48
C GLU A 105 -2.02 3.69 3.56
N ILE A 106 -2.31 2.49 4.05
CA ILE A 106 -3.67 2.01 4.32
C ILE A 106 -3.69 1.28 5.66
N VAL A 107 -4.88 1.12 6.22
CA VAL A 107 -5.11 0.35 7.44
C VAL A 107 -5.77 -0.98 7.11
N ILE A 108 -5.21 -2.07 7.60
CA ILE A 108 -5.84 -3.39 7.56
C ILE A 108 -6.01 -3.85 9.00
N GLY A 109 -7.25 -3.98 9.48
CA GLY A 109 -7.45 -4.37 10.87
C GLY A 109 -8.90 -4.64 11.23
N PRO A 110 -9.16 -5.20 12.42
CA PRO A 110 -10.51 -5.45 12.87
C PRO A 110 -11.31 -4.15 12.86
N ASN A 111 -12.57 -4.22 12.42
CA ASN A 111 -13.45 -3.05 12.25
C ASN A 111 -12.91 -1.99 11.26
N ALA A 112 -12.03 -2.38 10.33
CA ALA A 112 -11.34 -1.45 9.44
C ALA A 112 -10.65 -0.33 10.23
N SER A 113 -9.90 -0.72 11.27
CA SER A 113 -9.22 0.22 12.17
C SER A 113 -7.87 -0.33 12.63
N GLU A 114 -6.94 0.58 12.92
CA GLU A 114 -5.63 0.24 13.45
C GLU A 114 -5.76 -0.25 14.91
N VAL A 115 -5.00 -1.28 15.25
CA VAL A 115 -4.95 -1.81 16.62
C VAL A 115 -3.98 -0.97 17.46
N LEU A 116 -4.45 -0.38 18.56
CA LEU A 116 -3.58 0.34 19.50
C LEU A 116 -3.11 -0.58 20.63
N ILE A 117 -1.80 -0.75 20.77
CA ILE A 117 -1.19 -1.60 21.81
C ILE A 117 -0.73 -0.73 22.99
N GLY A 118 -1.24 -1.05 24.19
CA GLY A 118 -0.84 -0.38 25.44
C GLY A 118 -1.73 0.80 25.85
N ALA A 119 -2.83 1.04 25.13
CA ALA A 119 -3.90 1.94 25.58
C ALA A 119 -4.72 1.27 26.69
N ALA A 120 -4.13 1.08 27.88
CA ALA A 120 -4.95 0.84 29.06
C ALA A 120 -5.73 2.12 29.37
N LYS A 121 -7.05 2.03 29.53
CA LYS A 121 -7.80 3.09 30.21
C LYS A 121 -7.23 3.21 31.62
N GLU A 122 -6.81 4.41 32.02
CA GLU A 122 -6.75 4.73 33.44
C GLU A 122 -8.14 4.48 34.02
N ALA A 123 -8.21 3.59 35.01
CA ALA A 123 -9.42 3.21 35.72
C ALA A 123 -9.81 4.28 36.74
#